data_AF-I5BZR8-F1
#
_entry.id   AF-I5BZR8-F1
#
_cell.length_a   1.000
_cell.length_b   1.000
_cell.length_c   1.000
_cell.angle_alpha   90.00
_cell.angle_beta   90.00
_cell.angle_gamma   90.00
#
_symmetry.space_group_name_H-M   'P 1'
#
loop_
_entity.id
_entity.type
_entity.pdbx_description
1 polymer ?
#
loop_
_entity_poly.entity_id
_entity_poly.type
_entity_poly.pdbx_seq_one_letter_code
_entity_poly.pdbx_strand_id
1 'polypeptide(L)'
;MIRSFEDFDEFCGDDQKLDSSHLSILSNEEISFFRHCLDFDENGFVSKIYFGDLAKAGLNDFQIAEVAALFGIEEKRFKRTYHAFGDAQGNCVYRAYWWCPYDRPRLAESQ
;
A
#
# COMPACT_ATOMS: atom_id res chain seq x y z
N MET A 1 -13.41 -3.34 -7.11
CA MET A 1 -12.66 -2.18 -6.55
C MET A 1 -12.90 -2.21 -5.06
N ILE A 2 -11.83 -2.19 -4.27
CA ILE A 2 -11.86 -2.31 -2.80
C ILE A 2 -12.06 -0.91 -2.20
N ARG A 3 -13.13 -0.72 -1.43
CA ARG A 3 -13.53 0.57 -0.85
C ARG A 3 -13.71 0.54 0.67
N SER A 4 -13.53 -0.62 1.29
CA SER A 4 -13.68 -0.85 2.71
C SER A 4 -12.77 -1.99 3.17
N PHE A 5 -12.70 -2.20 4.49
CA PHE A 5 -12.02 -3.37 5.04
C PHE A 5 -12.78 -4.65 4.70
N GLU A 6 -14.12 -4.61 4.69
CA GLU A 6 -14.95 -5.75 4.30
C GLU A 6 -14.71 -6.16 2.86
N ASP A 7 -14.58 -5.20 1.93
CA ASP A 7 -14.24 -5.47 0.54
C ASP A 7 -12.85 -6.10 0.41
N PHE A 8 -11.89 -5.64 1.22
CA PHE A 8 -10.53 -6.18 1.22
C PHE A 8 -10.54 -7.63 1.75
N ASP A 9 -11.27 -7.88 2.83
CA ASP A 9 -11.40 -9.20 3.43
C ASP A 9 -12.13 -10.17 2.48
N GLU A 10 -13.17 -9.72 1.78
CA GLU A 10 -13.84 -10.51 0.73
C GLU A 10 -12.89 -10.80 -0.43
N PHE A 11 -12.07 -9.82 -0.84
CA PHE A 11 -11.08 -10.01 -1.89
C PHE A 11 -10.02 -11.05 -1.50
N CYS A 12 -9.49 -10.98 -0.28
CA CYS A 12 -8.48 -11.92 0.23
C CYS A 12 -9.07 -13.30 0.60
N GLY A 13 -10.36 -13.38 0.90
CA GLY A 13 -11.06 -14.64 1.16
C GLY A 13 -11.48 -15.41 -0.09
N ASP A 14 -11.29 -14.83 -1.27
CA ASP A 14 -11.54 -15.43 -2.57
C ASP A 14 -10.20 -15.80 -3.22
N ASP A 15 -9.80 -17.07 -3.08
CA ASP A 15 -8.52 -17.59 -3.58
C ASP A 15 -8.29 -17.24 -5.06
N GLN A 16 -9.34 -17.29 -5.88
CA GLN A 16 -9.22 -17.00 -7.31
C GLN A 16 -8.89 -15.52 -7.56
N LYS A 17 -9.52 -14.60 -6.82
CA LYS A 17 -9.23 -13.17 -6.93
C LYS A 17 -7.83 -12.86 -6.41
N LEU A 18 -7.46 -13.41 -5.26
CA LEU A 18 -6.16 -13.18 -4.64
C LEU A 18 -5.02 -13.68 -5.53
N ASP A 19 -5.10 -14.93 -6.01
CA ASP A 19 -4.12 -15.57 -6.89
C ASP A 19 -3.96 -14.84 -8.24
N SER A 20 -5.03 -14.20 -8.72
CA SER A 20 -4.99 -13.39 -9.94
C SER A 20 -4.33 -12.01 -9.78
N SER A 21 -3.98 -11.63 -8.55
CA SER A 21 -3.42 -10.33 -8.21
C SER A 21 -1.98 -10.43 -7.73
N HIS A 22 -1.25 -9.30 -7.75
CA HIS A 22 0.10 -9.26 -7.18
C HIS A 22 0.14 -9.24 -5.65
N LEU A 23 -1.01 -9.22 -4.96
CA LEU A 23 -1.06 -9.41 -3.50
C LEU A 23 -0.77 -10.86 -3.09
N SER A 24 -0.94 -11.82 -4.00
CA SER A 24 -0.64 -13.24 -3.76
C SER A 24 0.83 -13.54 -3.44
N ILE A 25 1.74 -12.61 -3.77
CA ILE A 25 3.16 -12.74 -3.43
C ILE A 25 3.42 -12.61 -1.92
N LEU A 26 2.53 -11.92 -1.21
CA LEU A 26 2.68 -11.65 0.21
C LEU A 26 2.25 -12.88 1.01
N SER A 27 2.98 -13.18 2.07
CA SER A 27 2.55 -14.13 3.09
C SER A 27 1.30 -13.64 3.83
N ASN A 28 0.57 -14.53 4.50
CA ASN A 28 -0.59 -14.15 5.30
C ASN A 28 -0.28 -13.09 6.37
N GLU A 29 0.93 -13.14 6.96
CA GLU A 29 1.38 -12.14 7.92
C GLU A 29 1.57 -10.76 7.26
N GLU A 30 2.17 -10.73 6.07
CA GLU A 30 2.34 -9.51 5.28
C GLU A 30 1.01 -8.97 4.76
N ILE A 31 0.07 -9.82 4.36
CA ILE A 31 -1.30 -9.41 3.99
C ILE A 31 -2.01 -8.79 5.20
N SER A 32 -1.90 -9.42 6.37
CA SER A 32 -2.47 -8.87 7.62
C SER A 32 -1.85 -7.52 7.98
N PHE A 33 -0.53 -7.36 7.78
CA PHE A 33 0.15 -6.09 8.00
C PHE A 33 -0.28 -5.04 6.96
N PHE A 34 -0.34 -5.41 5.69
CA PHE A 34 -0.82 -4.56 4.62
C PHE A 34 -2.24 -4.05 4.92
N ARG A 35 -3.14 -4.95 5.34
CA ARG A 35 -4.48 -4.62 5.80
C ARG A 35 -4.48 -3.62 6.95
N HIS A 36 -3.61 -3.82 7.95
CA HIS A 36 -3.47 -2.89 9.08
C HIS A 36 -2.99 -1.49 8.65
N CYS A 37 -2.25 -1.41 7.54
CA CYS A 37 -1.75 -0.16 6.96
C CYS A 37 -2.77 0.56 6.07
N LEU A 38 -3.91 -0.06 5.75
CA LEU A 38 -4.98 0.55 4.96
C LEU A 38 -5.82 1.48 5.82
N ASP A 39 -6.26 2.58 5.21
CA ASP A 39 -7.24 3.49 5.77
C ASP A 39 -8.15 3.98 4.64
N PHE A 40 -9.44 4.10 4.93
CA PHE A 40 -10.46 4.56 4.00
C PHE A 40 -11.14 5.81 4.56
N ASP A 41 -11.43 6.78 3.70
CA ASP A 41 -12.21 7.95 4.08
C ASP A 41 -13.72 7.64 4.13
N GLU A 42 -14.50 8.62 4.58
CA GLU A 42 -15.97 8.50 4.70
C GLU A 42 -16.70 8.24 3.37
N ASN A 43 -16.02 8.45 2.23
CA ASN A 43 -16.56 8.21 0.89
C ASN A 43 -16.07 6.86 0.31
N GLY A 44 -15.31 6.08 1.07
CA GLY A 44 -14.75 4.79 0.65
C GLY A 44 -13.54 4.91 -0.27
N PHE A 45 -12.88 6.07 -0.32
CA PHE A 45 -11.58 6.19 -0.99
C PHE A 45 -10.45 5.85 -0.05
N VAL A 46 -9.40 5.20 -0.57
CA VAL A 46 -8.18 4.98 0.20
C VAL A 46 -7.54 6.33 0.56
N SER A 47 -7.48 6.57 1.87
CA SER A 47 -6.82 7.72 2.50
C SER A 47 -5.37 7.38 2.89
N LYS A 48 -5.06 6.11 3.20
CA LYS A 48 -3.69 5.62 3.45
C LYS A 48 -3.50 4.19 2.93
N ILE A 49 -2.32 3.93 2.36
CA ILE A 49 -1.87 2.61 1.90
C ILE A 49 -0.34 2.56 1.90
N TYR A 50 0.23 1.42 2.28
CA TYR A 50 1.68 1.20 2.34
C TYR A 50 2.13 0.20 1.27
N PHE A 51 2.91 0.66 0.30
CA PHE A 51 3.43 -0.18 -0.79
C PHE A 51 4.83 -0.77 -0.53
N GLY A 52 5.45 -0.48 0.62
CA GLY A 52 6.87 -0.81 0.82
C GLY A 52 7.14 -2.31 0.90
N ASP A 53 6.23 -3.11 1.47
CA ASP A 53 6.41 -4.57 1.52
C ASP A 53 6.19 -5.22 0.15
N LEU A 54 5.37 -4.62 -0.72
CA LEU A 54 5.25 -5.05 -2.12
C LEU A 54 6.57 -4.85 -2.88
N ALA A 55 7.24 -3.70 -2.68
CA ALA A 55 8.55 -3.46 -3.25
C ALA A 55 9.62 -4.40 -2.66
N LYS A 56 9.62 -4.66 -1.34
CA LYS A 56 10.52 -5.64 -0.71
C LYS A 56 10.31 -7.06 -1.20
N ALA A 57 9.07 -7.43 -1.52
CA ALA A 57 8.72 -8.71 -2.13
C ALA A 57 9.17 -8.82 -3.60
N GLY A 58 9.73 -7.75 -4.17
CA GLY A 58 10.33 -7.75 -5.51
C GLY A 58 9.39 -7.30 -6.63
N LEU A 59 8.24 -6.71 -6.31
CA LEU A 59 7.36 -6.14 -7.34
C LEU A 59 7.99 -4.89 -7.93
N ASN A 60 7.89 -4.77 -9.25
CA ASN A 60 8.25 -3.54 -9.95
C ASN A 60 7.09 -2.51 -9.91
N ASP A 61 7.39 -1.28 -10.29
CA ASP A 61 6.44 -0.15 -10.28
C ASP A 61 5.13 -0.44 -11.02
N PHE A 62 5.17 -1.20 -12.12
CA PHE A 62 3.98 -1.56 -12.88
C PHE A 62 3.06 -2.51 -12.08
N GLN A 63 3.64 -3.53 -11.45
CA GLN A 63 2.88 -4.47 -10.62
C GLN A 63 2.29 -3.79 -9.38
N ILE A 64 3.04 -2.86 -8.76
CA ILE A 64 2.53 -2.07 -7.63
C ILE A 64 1.40 -1.14 -8.08
N ALA A 65 1.48 -0.56 -9.29
CA ALA A 65 0.39 0.23 -9.85
C ALA A 65 -0.89 -0.60 -10.06
N GLU A 66 -0.76 -1.87 -10.48
CA GLU A 66 -1.90 -2.78 -10.62
C GLU A 66 -2.54 -3.10 -9.27
N VAL A 67 -1.75 -3.24 -8.19
CA VAL A 67 -2.29 -3.33 -6.82
C VAL A 67 -3.02 -2.04 -6.44
N ALA A 68 -2.43 -0.88 -6.72
CA ALA A 68 -3.05 0.41 -6.44
C ALA A 68 -4.40 0.58 -7.18
N ALA A 69 -4.52 0.04 -8.39
CA ALA A 69 -5.75 0.06 -9.17
C ALA A 69 -6.89 -0.75 -8.53
N LEU A 70 -6.59 -1.80 -7.75
CA LEU A 70 -7.60 -2.53 -6.97
C LEU A 70 -8.38 -1.60 -6.04
N PHE A 71 -7.71 -0.57 -5.51
CA PHE A 71 -8.24 0.46 -4.61
C PHE A 71 -8.74 1.72 -5.33
N GLY A 72 -8.84 1.68 -6.66
CA GLY A 72 -9.27 2.83 -7.47
C GLY A 72 -8.26 3.97 -7.53
N ILE A 73 -6.98 3.71 -7.27
CA ILE A 73 -5.90 4.69 -7.43
C ILE A 73 -5.44 4.64 -8.89
N GLU A 74 -5.75 5.67 -9.66
CA GLU A 74 -5.32 5.79 -11.06
C GLU A 74 -3.79 5.93 -11.19
N GLU A 75 -3.24 5.48 -12.32
CA GLU A 75 -1.80 5.50 -12.62
C GLU A 75 -1.15 6.88 -12.41
N LYS A 76 -1.85 7.96 -12.80
CA LYS A 76 -1.35 9.34 -12.61
C LYS A 76 -1.23 9.71 -11.13
N ARG A 77 -2.19 9.26 -10.29
CA ARG A 77 -2.14 9.45 -8.83
C ARG A 77 -1.05 8.57 -8.25
N PHE A 78 -0.95 7.31 -8.67
CA PHE A 78 0.11 6.38 -8.27
C PHE A 78 1.51 6.92 -8.56
N LYS A 79 1.83 7.30 -9.81
CA LYS A 79 3.17 7.80 -10.19
C LYS A 79 3.61 9.04 -9.40
N ARG A 80 2.68 9.98 -9.15
CA ARG A 80 2.93 11.15 -8.29
C ARG A 80 3.24 10.77 -6.85
N THR A 81 2.63 9.69 -6.39
CA THR A 81 2.68 9.17 -5.03
C THR A 81 3.77 8.11 -4.81
N TYR A 82 4.25 7.45 -5.84
CA TYR A 82 5.21 6.36 -5.69
C TYR A 82 6.63 6.91 -5.84
N HIS A 83 6.88 7.68 -6.90
CA HIS A 83 8.19 8.26 -7.18
C HIS A 83 8.62 9.38 -6.20
N ALA A 84 7.73 9.84 -5.33
CA ALA A 84 8.05 10.87 -4.33
C ALA A 84 8.22 10.32 -2.89
N PHE A 85 8.15 8.99 -2.68
CA PHE A 85 7.87 8.40 -1.35
C PHE A 85 8.78 7.23 -0.92
N GLY A 86 10.03 7.23 -1.35
CA GLY A 86 11.05 6.28 -0.88
C GLY A 86 12.16 6.10 -1.91
N ASP A 87 13.30 5.57 -1.51
CA ASP A 87 14.45 5.29 -2.40
C ASP A 87 14.21 4.09 -3.35
N ALA A 88 12.97 3.60 -3.45
CA ALA A 88 12.62 2.33 -4.09
C ALA A 88 13.29 1.08 -3.47
N GLN A 89 13.85 1.19 -2.26
CA GLN A 89 14.52 0.09 -1.52
C GLN A 89 13.82 -0.26 -0.20
N GLY A 90 12.58 0.21 0.01
CA GLY A 90 11.81 -0.09 1.22
C GLY A 90 12.10 0.81 2.44
N ASN A 91 12.88 1.89 2.27
CA ASN A 91 13.08 2.90 3.31
C ASN A 91 11.96 3.95 3.29
N CYS A 92 11.33 4.14 4.44
CA CYS A 92 10.16 4.99 4.60
C CYS A 92 10.55 6.40 5.09
N VAL A 93 10.04 7.47 4.45
CA VAL A 93 10.25 8.87 4.86
C VAL A 93 8.90 9.54 5.13
N TYR A 94 8.70 10.08 6.33
CA TYR A 94 7.46 10.73 6.77
C TYR A 94 7.11 11.97 5.92
N ARG A 95 5.89 12.06 5.36
CA ARG A 95 5.37 13.24 4.63
C ARG A 95 3.85 13.39 4.80
N ALA A 96 3.37 14.63 4.71
CA ALA A 96 2.00 15.07 5.07
C ALA A 96 0.81 14.37 4.36
N TYR A 97 1.04 13.59 3.30
CA TYR A 97 -0.02 12.96 2.51
C TYR A 97 0.06 11.43 2.46
N TRP A 98 1.07 10.80 3.06
CA TRP A 98 1.27 9.34 3.03
C TRP A 98 1.87 8.83 4.34
N TRP A 99 1.27 7.76 4.85
CA TRP A 99 1.54 7.22 6.16
C TRP A 99 2.62 6.15 6.11
N CYS A 100 3.52 6.20 7.08
CA CYS A 100 4.52 5.18 7.31
C CYS A 100 4.18 4.41 8.59
N PRO A 101 4.00 3.07 8.54
CA PRO A 101 3.76 2.27 9.75
C PRO A 101 4.98 2.22 10.67
N TYR A 102 6.16 2.32 10.09
CA TYR A 102 7.42 2.28 10.82
C TYR A 102 7.73 3.69 11.30
N ASP A 103 7.27 3.99 12.51
CA ASP A 103 7.68 5.16 13.27
C ASP A 103 9.22 5.16 13.34
N ARG A 104 9.90 5.89 12.45
CA ARG A 104 11.25 6.35 12.79
C ARG A 104 11.03 7.42 13.83
N PRO A 105 11.70 7.38 15.00
CA PRO A 105 11.65 8.51 15.91
C PRO A 105 11.95 9.76 15.08
N ARG A 106 11.11 10.81 15.24
CA ARG A 106 11.39 12.13 14.68
C ARG A 106 12.90 12.30 14.80
N LEU A 107 13.61 12.40 13.68
CA LEU A 107 14.96 12.92 13.71
C LEU A 107 14.79 14.22 14.46
N ALA A 108 15.20 14.21 15.73
CA ALA A 108 15.17 15.37 16.57
C ALA A 108 15.83 16.43 15.72
N GLU A 109 15.09 17.51 15.45
CA GLU A 109 15.59 18.69 14.78
C GLU A 109 16.89 19.04 15.49
N SER A 110 17.98 18.59 14.91
CA SER A 110 19.33 18.83 15.41
C SER A 110 19.59 20.23 14.92
N GLN A 111 19.40 21.16 15.86
CA GLN A 111 19.62 22.59 15.74
C GLN A 111 20.97 22.92 15.09
#